data_AF-A0A8J8G400-F1
#
_entry.id   AF-A0A8J8G400-F1
#
_cell.length_a   1.000
_cell.length_b   1.000
_cell.length_c   1.000
_cell.angle_alpha   90.00
_cell.angle_beta   90.00
_cell.angle_gamma   90.00
#
_symmetry.space_group_name_H-M   'P 1'
#
loop_
_entity.id
_entity.type
_entity.pdbx_description
1 polymer ?
#
loop_
_entity_poly.entity_id
_entity_poly.type
_entity_poly.pdbx_seq_one_letter_code
_entity_poly.pdbx_strand_id
1 'polypeptide(L)'
;MSFLKEKLEKEKSSIIESEDELRYKLLFTGLSQVGKSSIIQVVFEGVMPEETSNFLATVRFNRKRIDFSGLSLSVFDLGGQLNYLQETYSTLKESIFSNTKAVFFIVDTVNTDQLSSAREFFRRTVENVNEYSKGAKICVLAHKIDLVKEKVREKVVSTIKDFLELEKYDNIEYITTSIFDDSIFDAVNQVIAK
;
A
#
# COMPACT_ATOMS: atom_id res chain seq x y z
N MET A 1 26.86 -3.08 -32.63
CA MET A 1 26.98 -3.35 -31.18
C MET A 1 27.33 -4.82 -31.01
N SER A 2 28.37 -5.15 -30.25
CA SER A 2 28.96 -6.50 -30.17
C SER A 2 28.09 -7.46 -29.34
N PHE A 3 27.96 -8.71 -29.81
CA PHE A 3 27.29 -9.84 -29.14
C PHE A 3 27.64 -9.98 -27.65
N LEU A 4 28.87 -9.60 -27.25
CA LEU A 4 29.30 -9.60 -25.85
C LEU A 4 28.54 -8.60 -24.98
N LYS A 5 28.18 -7.42 -25.51
CA LYS A 5 27.42 -6.40 -24.76
C LYS A 5 25.98 -6.86 -24.50
N GLU A 6 25.35 -7.47 -25.48
CA GLU A 6 23.98 -7.96 -25.37
C GLU A 6 23.86 -9.13 -24.38
N LYS A 7 24.88 -10.01 -24.35
CA LYS A 7 24.98 -11.10 -23.38
C LYS A 7 25.19 -10.58 -21.95
N LEU A 8 26.06 -9.58 -21.78
CA LEU A 8 26.28 -8.91 -20.49
C LEU A 8 25.05 -8.14 -19.99
N GLU A 9 24.27 -7.52 -20.89
CA GLU A 9 23.02 -6.86 -20.54
C GLU A 9 21.93 -7.86 -20.13
N LYS A 10 21.81 -8.99 -20.83
CA LYS A 10 20.90 -10.08 -20.44
C LYS A 10 21.29 -10.71 -19.10
N GLU A 11 22.57 -11.00 -18.89
CA GLU A 11 23.06 -11.55 -17.61
C GLU A 11 22.85 -10.56 -16.46
N LYS A 12 23.13 -9.26 -16.65
CA LYS A 12 22.82 -8.23 -15.66
C LYS A 12 21.32 -8.12 -15.41
N SER A 13 20.49 -8.15 -16.44
CA SER A 13 19.02 -8.11 -16.30
C SER A 13 18.51 -9.31 -15.52
N SER A 14 18.99 -10.53 -15.82
CA SER A 14 18.61 -11.74 -15.10
C SER A 14 19.11 -11.76 -13.65
N ILE A 15 20.28 -11.20 -13.38
CA ILE A 15 20.80 -11.07 -12.01
C ILE A 15 19.96 -10.05 -11.22
N ILE A 16 19.63 -8.91 -11.82
CA ILE A 16 18.78 -7.88 -11.20
C ILE A 16 17.36 -8.41 -10.97
N GLU A 17 16.80 -9.18 -11.91
CA GLU A 17 15.52 -9.87 -11.77
C GLU A 17 15.57 -10.91 -10.64
N SER A 18 16.63 -11.73 -10.56
CA SER A 18 16.79 -12.73 -9.49
C SER A 18 16.96 -12.12 -8.09
N GLU A 19 17.59 -10.94 -7.97
CA GLU A 19 17.65 -10.20 -6.72
C GLU A 19 16.32 -9.51 -6.38
N ASP A 20 15.55 -9.05 -7.38
CA ASP A 20 14.18 -8.53 -7.19
C ASP A 20 13.19 -9.65 -6.83
N GLU A 21 13.42 -10.90 -7.26
CA GLU A 21 12.61 -12.08 -6.89
C GLU A 21 12.75 -12.49 -5.42
N LEU A 22 13.90 -12.20 -4.79
CA LEU A 22 14.13 -12.44 -3.36
C LEU A 22 13.51 -11.36 -2.46
N ARG A 23 12.92 -10.29 -3.03
CA ARG A 23 12.40 -9.13 -2.30
C ARG A 23 10.89 -9.21 -2.05
N TYR A 24 10.48 -8.84 -0.84
CA TYR A 24 9.06 -8.72 -0.50
C TYR A 24 8.54 -7.38 -1.01
N LYS A 25 7.73 -7.42 -2.07
CA LYS A 25 7.05 -6.23 -2.58
C LYS A 25 5.82 -5.91 -1.74
N LEU A 26 5.81 -4.70 -1.17
CA LEU A 26 4.68 -4.14 -0.43
C LEU A 26 4.10 -2.97 -1.21
N LEU A 27 2.78 -2.97 -1.41
CA LEU A 27 2.08 -1.94 -2.15
C LEU A 27 1.20 -1.11 -1.20
N PHE A 28 1.37 0.20 -1.20
CA PHE A 28 0.54 1.14 -0.45
C PHE A 28 -0.35 1.89 -1.44
N THR A 29 -1.67 1.73 -1.31
CA THR A 29 -2.64 2.31 -2.24
C THR A 29 -3.87 2.86 -1.51
N GLY A 30 -4.62 3.73 -2.18
CA GLY A 30 -5.72 4.48 -1.60
C GLY A 30 -5.74 5.92 -2.12
N LEU A 31 -6.81 6.65 -1.82
CA LEU A 31 -7.02 8.00 -2.31
C LEU A 31 -5.94 8.99 -1.84
N SER A 32 -5.92 10.18 -2.44
CA SER A 32 -4.98 11.23 -2.05
C SER A 32 -5.21 11.64 -0.59
N GLN A 33 -4.15 12.05 0.09
CA GLN A 33 -4.18 12.60 1.46
C GLN A 33 -4.61 11.61 2.56
N VAL A 34 -4.84 10.33 2.27
CA VAL A 34 -5.19 9.31 3.28
C VAL A 34 -4.01 8.92 4.20
N GLY A 35 -2.79 9.41 3.97
CA GLY A 35 -1.63 9.19 4.85
C GLY A 35 -0.59 8.16 4.39
N LYS A 36 -0.65 7.68 3.14
CA LYS A 36 0.24 6.63 2.61
C LYS A 36 1.74 6.96 2.74
N SER A 37 2.15 8.12 2.24
CA SER A 37 3.55 8.54 2.31
C SER A 37 4.00 8.78 3.76
N SER A 38 3.13 9.35 4.61
CA SER A 38 3.41 9.53 6.05
C SER A 38 3.64 8.19 6.75
N ILE A 39 2.77 7.20 6.52
CA ILE A 39 2.94 5.83 7.01
C ILE A 39 4.31 5.28 6.61
N ILE A 40 4.66 5.40 5.33
CA ILE A 40 5.91 4.83 4.83
C ILE A 40 7.11 5.49 5.50
N GLN A 41 7.10 6.82 5.63
CA GLN A 41 8.18 7.58 6.25
C GLN A 41 8.34 7.26 7.74
N VAL A 42 7.23 7.18 8.49
CA VAL A 42 7.27 6.89 9.93
C VAL A 42 7.74 5.46 10.18
N VAL A 43 7.17 4.49 9.47
CA VAL A 43 7.42 3.06 9.73
C VAL A 43 8.77 2.60 9.20
N PHE A 44 9.11 2.99 7.97
CA PHE A 44 10.27 2.44 7.29
C PHE A 44 11.50 3.37 7.29
N GLU A 45 11.31 4.65 7.59
CA GLU A 45 12.40 5.65 7.56
C GLU A 45 12.60 6.35 8.91
N GLY A 46 11.78 6.04 9.92
CA GLY A 46 11.92 6.57 11.28
C GLY A 46 11.66 8.07 11.40
N VAL A 47 10.92 8.65 10.46
CA VAL A 47 10.53 10.08 10.50
C VAL A 47 9.52 10.29 11.62
N MET A 48 9.67 11.38 12.38
CA MET A 48 8.72 11.71 13.44
C MET A 48 7.35 12.10 12.84
N PRO A 49 6.22 11.65 13.42
CA PRO A 49 4.88 11.95 12.90
C PRO A 49 4.60 13.43 12.63
N GLU A 50 5.13 14.32 13.46
CA GLU A 50 4.96 15.78 13.39
C GLU A 50 5.62 16.38 12.14
N GLU A 51 6.70 15.77 11.66
CA GLU A 51 7.44 16.23 10.48
C GLU A 51 6.72 15.90 9.16
N THR A 52 5.68 15.05 9.22
CA THR A 52 5.00 14.56 8.01
C THR A 52 4.01 15.54 7.39
N SER A 53 3.75 16.66 8.06
CA SER A 53 2.78 17.69 7.66
C SER A 53 3.13 18.44 6.36
N ASN A 54 4.41 18.49 5.99
CA ASN A 54 4.90 19.27 4.85
C ASN A 54 5.10 18.45 3.56
N PHE A 55 4.67 17.19 3.53
CA PHE A 55 4.89 16.34 2.36
C PHE A 55 3.99 16.72 1.18
N LEU A 56 4.63 16.84 0.01
CA LEU A 56 3.95 17.05 -1.26
C LEU A 56 3.22 15.79 -1.72
N ALA A 57 2.19 15.97 -2.55
CA ALA A 57 1.48 14.85 -3.14
C ALA A 57 2.41 13.99 -4.04
N THR A 58 2.35 12.67 -3.87
CA THR A 58 3.09 11.72 -4.71
C THR A 58 2.59 11.77 -6.16
N VAL A 59 3.52 11.99 -7.08
CA VAL A 59 3.27 11.97 -8.53
C VAL A 59 3.39 10.54 -9.05
N ARG A 60 2.35 10.03 -9.70
CA ARG A 60 2.26 8.66 -10.25
C ARG A 60 2.52 7.57 -9.19
N PHE A 61 3.76 7.17 -8.96
CA PHE A 61 4.15 6.27 -7.88
C PHE A 61 5.63 6.49 -7.51
N ASN A 62 5.99 6.14 -6.27
CA ASN A 62 7.37 6.06 -5.82
C ASN A 62 7.73 4.62 -5.44
N ARG A 63 8.97 4.20 -5.70
CA ARG A 63 9.49 2.88 -5.30
C ARG A 63 10.73 3.09 -4.43
N LYS A 64 10.73 2.49 -3.24
CA LYS A 64 11.87 2.49 -2.33
C LYS A 64 12.30 1.06 -2.02
N ARG A 65 13.61 0.88 -1.85
CA ARG A 65 14.21 -0.35 -1.34
C ARG A 65 14.61 -0.10 0.10
N ILE A 66 14.12 -0.94 1.00
CA ILE A 66 14.24 -0.72 2.44
C ILE A 66 14.53 -2.06 3.09
N ASP A 67 15.56 -2.13 3.92
CA ASP A 67 15.78 -3.26 4.80
C ASP A 67 15.01 -3.02 6.10
N PHE A 68 14.04 -3.89 6.38
CA PHE A 68 13.14 -3.78 7.52
C PHE A 68 13.02 -5.13 8.22
N SER A 69 13.31 -5.16 9.52
CA SER A 69 13.27 -6.39 10.33
C SER A 69 14.06 -7.57 9.73
N GLY A 70 15.21 -7.29 9.11
CA GLY A 70 16.07 -8.30 8.48
C GLY A 70 15.62 -8.78 7.10
N LEU A 71 14.56 -8.19 6.53
CA LEU A 71 14.05 -8.49 5.20
C LEU A 71 14.31 -7.33 4.24
N SER A 72 14.65 -7.65 2.99
CA SER A 72 14.77 -6.65 1.94
C SER A 72 13.40 -6.44 1.27
N LEU A 73 12.83 -5.26 1.48
CA LEU A 73 11.51 -4.88 1.00
C LEU A 73 11.62 -3.97 -0.22
N SER A 74 10.67 -4.14 -1.14
CA SER A 74 10.40 -3.17 -2.21
C SER A 74 9.06 -2.49 -1.93
N VAL A 75 9.10 -1.30 -1.35
CA VAL A 75 7.92 -0.53 -0.96
C VAL A 75 7.48 0.37 -2.11
N PHE A 76 6.22 0.24 -2.52
CA PHE A 76 5.59 1.05 -3.55
C PHE A 76 4.56 2.01 -2.91
N ASP A 77 4.79 3.32 -3.02
CA ASP A 77 3.82 4.36 -2.66
C ASP A 77 3.07 4.82 -3.91
N LEU A 78 1.80 4.46 -4.04
CA LEU A 78 1.00 4.87 -5.20
C LEU A 78 0.43 6.27 -5.01
N GLY A 79 0.54 7.10 -6.05
CA GLY A 79 -0.08 8.41 -6.10
C GLY A 79 -1.60 8.30 -5.98
N GLY A 80 -2.17 8.98 -4.98
CA GLY A 80 -3.60 8.86 -4.67
C GLY A 80 -4.53 9.81 -5.43
N GLN A 81 -3.99 10.71 -6.25
CA GLN A 81 -4.83 11.60 -7.07
C GLN A 81 -5.55 10.77 -8.13
N LEU A 82 -6.79 11.14 -8.45
CA LEU A 82 -7.68 10.33 -9.29
C LEU A 82 -7.06 9.99 -10.65
N ASN A 83 -6.40 10.95 -11.31
CA ASN A 83 -5.70 10.72 -12.58
C ASN A 83 -4.61 9.63 -12.46
N TYR A 84 -3.78 9.67 -11.42
CA TYR A 84 -2.70 8.69 -11.21
C TYR A 84 -3.22 7.32 -10.79
N LEU A 85 -4.27 7.28 -9.96
CA LEU A 85 -4.94 6.02 -9.64
C LEU A 85 -5.57 5.42 -10.91
N GLN A 86 -6.28 6.21 -11.72
CA GLN A 86 -6.87 5.70 -12.96
C GLN A 86 -5.81 5.13 -13.90
N GLU A 87 -4.67 5.82 -14.08
CA GLU A 87 -3.53 5.31 -14.84
C GLU A 87 -2.99 3.98 -14.25
N THR A 88 -2.80 3.93 -12.94
CA THR A 88 -2.30 2.75 -12.21
C THR A 88 -3.18 1.53 -12.43
N TYR A 89 -4.49 1.68 -12.26
CA TYR A 89 -5.44 0.57 -12.31
C TYR A 89 -5.97 0.27 -13.72
N SER A 90 -5.48 0.96 -14.77
CA SER A 90 -5.86 0.71 -16.16
C SER A 90 -4.65 0.31 -17.00
N THR A 91 -3.68 1.21 -17.14
CA THR A 91 -2.51 1.03 -18.01
C THR A 91 -1.38 0.30 -17.31
N LEU A 92 -1.11 0.60 -16.04
CA LEU A 92 0.05 0.06 -15.31
C LEU A 92 -0.29 -1.13 -14.41
N LYS A 93 -1.52 -1.66 -14.49
CA LYS A 93 -2.04 -2.62 -13.51
C LYS A 93 -1.18 -3.88 -13.41
N GLU A 94 -0.75 -4.44 -14.54
CA GLU A 94 0.07 -5.65 -14.53
C GLU A 94 1.44 -5.38 -13.89
N SER A 95 2.14 -4.32 -14.29
CA SER A 95 3.47 -4.01 -13.75
C SER A 95 3.43 -3.61 -12.26
N ILE A 96 2.36 -2.93 -11.84
CA ILE A 96 2.19 -2.49 -10.45
C ILE A 96 1.71 -3.61 -9.54
N PHE A 97 0.79 -4.47 -9.97
CA PHE A 97 0.23 -5.50 -9.10
C PHE A 97 0.96 -6.83 -9.17
N SER A 98 1.78 -7.12 -10.19
CA SER A 98 2.56 -8.36 -10.26
C SER A 98 3.61 -8.48 -9.15
N ASN A 99 3.88 -9.72 -8.72
CA ASN A 99 4.87 -10.08 -7.71
C ASN A 99 4.71 -9.35 -6.36
N THR A 100 3.48 -8.93 -6.03
CA THR A 100 3.16 -8.26 -4.77
C THR A 100 2.95 -9.30 -3.68
N LYS A 101 3.55 -9.11 -2.51
CA LYS A 101 3.35 -10.00 -1.35
C LYS A 101 2.23 -9.52 -0.46
N ALA A 102 2.11 -8.21 -0.29
CA ALA A 102 0.98 -7.63 0.40
C ALA A 102 0.62 -6.24 -0.13
N VAL A 103 -0.66 -5.94 -0.03
CA VAL A 103 -1.23 -4.61 -0.30
C VAL A 103 -1.80 -4.04 0.98
N PHE A 104 -1.37 -2.83 1.32
CA PHE A 104 -2.03 -1.98 2.30
C PHE A 104 -2.95 -1.02 1.55
N PHE A 105 -4.26 -1.18 1.73
CA PHE A 105 -5.28 -0.28 1.20
C PHE A 105 -5.70 0.70 2.30
N ILE A 106 -5.33 1.97 2.16
CA ILE A 106 -5.50 2.97 3.21
C ILE A 106 -6.76 3.80 2.96
N VAL A 107 -7.60 3.88 3.99
CA VAL A 107 -8.84 4.66 4.02
C VAL A 107 -8.77 5.66 5.15
N ASP A 108 -9.08 6.93 4.86
CA ASP A 108 -9.13 7.98 5.86
C ASP A 108 -10.40 7.87 6.71
N THR A 109 -10.25 7.78 8.03
CA THR A 109 -11.37 7.66 8.97
C THR A 109 -12.15 8.96 9.16
N VAL A 110 -11.59 10.12 8.83
CA VAL A 110 -12.28 11.41 8.98
C VAL A 110 -12.96 11.89 7.70
N ASN A 111 -12.56 11.38 6.54
CA ASN A 111 -13.07 11.84 5.24
C ASN A 111 -14.06 10.84 4.62
N THR A 112 -15.30 10.89 5.10
CA THR A 112 -16.37 9.98 4.66
C THR A 112 -16.89 10.26 3.25
N ASP A 113 -16.72 11.49 2.75
CA ASP A 113 -17.25 11.91 1.44
C ASP A 113 -16.59 11.16 0.28
N GLN A 114 -15.38 10.66 0.51
CA GLN A 114 -14.61 9.94 -0.49
C GLN A 114 -14.79 8.41 -0.45
N LEU A 115 -15.63 7.88 0.46
CA LEU A 115 -15.81 6.44 0.61
C LEU A 115 -16.32 5.76 -0.66
N SER A 116 -17.18 6.43 -1.44
CA SER A 116 -17.65 5.94 -2.74
C SER A 116 -16.50 5.63 -3.69
N SER A 117 -15.59 6.59 -3.88
CA SER A 117 -14.39 6.39 -4.70
C SER A 117 -13.44 5.37 -4.07
N ALA A 118 -13.28 5.37 -2.74
CA ALA A 118 -12.43 4.40 -2.05
C ALA A 118 -12.91 2.97 -2.30
N ARG A 119 -14.22 2.71 -2.24
CA ARG A 119 -14.83 1.42 -2.56
C ARG A 119 -14.56 0.98 -3.99
N GLU A 120 -14.68 1.88 -4.96
CA GLU A 120 -14.40 1.57 -6.37
C GLU A 120 -12.94 1.10 -6.55
N PHE A 121 -11.98 1.85 -6.01
CA PHE A 121 -10.56 1.48 -6.11
C PHE A 121 -10.21 0.26 -5.26
N PHE A 122 -10.89 0.06 -4.13
CA PHE A 122 -10.73 -1.14 -3.31
C PHE A 122 -11.15 -2.39 -4.08
N ARG A 123 -12.33 -2.38 -4.72
CA ARG A 123 -12.77 -3.50 -5.58
C ARG A 123 -11.73 -3.80 -6.67
N ARG A 124 -11.23 -2.76 -7.34
CA ARG A 124 -10.18 -2.90 -8.36
C ARG A 124 -8.87 -3.42 -7.77
N THR A 125 -8.55 -3.07 -6.53
CA THR A 125 -7.37 -3.60 -5.82
C THR A 125 -7.49 -5.11 -5.66
N VAL A 126 -8.62 -5.58 -5.13
CA VAL A 126 -8.88 -7.00 -4.95
C VAL A 126 -8.80 -7.76 -6.27
N GLU A 127 -9.42 -7.22 -7.33
CA GLU A 127 -9.39 -7.82 -8.67
C GLU A 127 -7.97 -7.96 -9.23
N ASN A 128 -7.18 -6.88 -9.19
CA ASN A 128 -5.82 -6.91 -9.72
C ASN A 128 -4.87 -7.77 -8.88
N VAL A 129 -5.06 -7.81 -7.55
CA VAL A 129 -4.28 -8.71 -6.68
C VAL A 129 -4.59 -10.17 -7.01
N ASN A 130 -5.87 -10.53 -7.16
CA ASN A 130 -6.28 -11.89 -7.50
C ASN A 130 -5.81 -12.31 -8.89
N GLU A 131 -5.71 -11.37 -9.83
CA GLU A 131 -5.24 -11.62 -11.20
C GLU A 131 -3.70 -11.77 -11.25
N TYR A 132 -2.94 -10.84 -10.67
CA TYR A 132 -1.50 -10.73 -10.89
C TYR A 132 -0.62 -11.21 -9.72
N SER A 133 -1.19 -11.41 -8.53
CA SER A 133 -0.46 -11.81 -7.32
C SER A 133 -1.28 -12.74 -6.42
N LYS A 134 -1.58 -13.92 -6.94
CA LYS A 134 -2.31 -14.96 -6.19
C LYS A 134 -1.61 -15.26 -4.86
N GLY A 135 -2.38 -15.24 -3.78
CA GLY A 135 -1.88 -15.48 -2.42
C GLY A 135 -1.28 -14.26 -1.74
N ALA A 136 -1.23 -13.09 -2.40
CA ALA A 136 -0.88 -11.86 -1.71
C ALA A 136 -1.95 -11.48 -0.68
N LYS A 137 -1.50 -10.92 0.44
CA LYS A 137 -2.41 -10.44 1.49
C LYS A 137 -2.94 -9.06 1.15
N ILE A 138 -4.19 -8.81 1.49
CA ILE A 138 -4.80 -7.48 1.43
C ILE A 138 -5.14 -7.07 2.85
N CYS A 139 -4.56 -5.95 3.29
CA CYS A 139 -4.80 -5.35 4.59
C CYS A 139 -5.40 -3.95 4.38
N VAL A 140 -6.61 -3.74 4.89
CA VAL A 140 -7.28 -2.45 4.88
C VAL A 140 -6.92 -1.71 6.17
N LEU A 141 -6.31 -0.53 6.01
CA LEU A 141 -5.98 0.35 7.13
C LEU A 141 -7.00 1.48 7.20
N ALA A 142 -7.84 1.47 8.23
CA ALA A 142 -8.69 2.60 8.58
C ALA A 142 -7.85 3.60 9.40
N HIS A 143 -7.25 4.55 8.69
CA HIS A 143 -6.16 5.38 9.17
C HIS A 143 -6.62 6.73 9.74
N LYS A 144 -5.76 7.35 10.54
CA LYS A 144 -5.99 8.61 11.29
C LYS A 144 -7.06 8.48 12.38
N ILE A 145 -7.17 7.30 13.00
CA ILE A 145 -8.18 7.05 14.03
C ILE A 145 -7.99 7.94 15.28
N ASP A 146 -6.78 8.48 15.48
CA ASP A 146 -6.45 9.49 16.49
C ASP A 146 -7.29 10.76 16.34
N LEU A 147 -7.68 11.13 15.12
CA LEU A 147 -8.53 12.30 14.86
C LEU A 147 -10.02 12.03 15.13
N VAL A 148 -10.41 10.77 15.30
CA VAL A 148 -11.79 10.36 15.58
C VAL A 148 -12.01 10.29 17.09
N LYS A 149 -13.05 10.98 17.58
CA LYS A 149 -13.42 10.96 19.01
C LYS A 149 -13.79 9.54 19.44
N GLU A 150 -13.27 9.08 20.58
CA GLU A 150 -13.47 7.73 21.11
C GLU A 150 -14.92 7.23 20.99
N LYS A 151 -15.88 8.04 21.46
CA LYS A 151 -17.31 7.74 21.46
C LYS A 151 -17.95 7.44 20.09
N VAL A 152 -17.30 7.79 18.97
CA VAL A 152 -17.79 7.51 17.61
C VAL A 152 -16.87 6.58 16.82
N ARG A 153 -15.73 6.15 17.38
CA ARG A 153 -14.75 5.30 16.66
C ARG A 153 -15.38 4.02 16.15
N GLU A 154 -16.10 3.30 17.00
CA GLU A 154 -16.79 2.05 16.62
C GLU A 154 -17.72 2.24 15.42
N LYS A 155 -18.52 3.32 15.43
CA LYS A 155 -19.45 3.64 14.34
C LYS A 155 -18.72 3.99 13.04
N VAL A 156 -17.65 4.78 13.11
CA VAL A 156 -16.85 5.13 11.91
C VAL A 156 -16.22 3.86 11.33
N VAL A 157 -15.65 3.02 12.19
CA VAL A 157 -15.03 1.75 11.80
C VAL A 157 -16.04 0.82 11.14
N SER A 158 -17.21 0.61 11.74
CA SER A 158 -18.25 -0.23 11.14
C SER A 158 -18.72 0.33 9.80
N THR A 159 -18.93 1.65 9.72
CA THR A 159 -19.36 2.31 8.48
C THR A 159 -18.37 2.08 7.34
N ILE A 160 -17.06 2.17 7.59
CA ILE A 160 -16.05 1.92 6.56
C ILE A 160 -16.07 0.46 6.12
N LYS A 161 -16.16 -0.48 7.06
CA LYS A 161 -16.25 -1.92 6.75
C LYS A 161 -17.45 -2.23 5.86
N ASP A 162 -18.62 -1.72 6.25
CA ASP A 162 -19.89 -1.93 5.53
C ASP A 162 -19.82 -1.28 4.13
N PHE A 163 -19.26 -0.07 4.05
CA PHE A 163 -19.17 0.65 2.79
C PHE A 163 -18.24 -0.04 1.78
N LEU A 164 -17.10 -0.55 2.25
CA LEU A 164 -16.19 -1.36 1.44
C LEU A 164 -16.70 -2.79 1.17
N GLU A 165 -17.80 -3.18 1.82
CA GLU A 165 -18.41 -4.51 1.73
C GLU A 165 -17.41 -5.64 2.04
N LEU A 166 -16.61 -5.45 3.10
CA LEU A 166 -15.51 -6.37 3.42
C LEU A 166 -15.97 -7.81 3.67
N GLU A 167 -17.21 -7.98 4.12
CA GLU A 167 -17.87 -9.29 4.30
C GLU A 167 -17.95 -10.14 3.02
N LYS A 168 -17.81 -9.53 1.83
CA LYS A 168 -17.82 -10.24 0.54
C LYS A 168 -16.48 -10.88 0.19
N TYR A 169 -15.42 -10.58 0.94
CA TYR A 169 -14.07 -10.98 0.61
C TYR A 169 -13.48 -11.84 1.71
N ASP A 170 -13.12 -13.06 1.34
CA ASP A 170 -12.36 -13.94 2.22
C ASP A 170 -10.92 -13.44 2.35
N ASN A 171 -10.34 -13.51 3.55
CA ASN A 171 -8.93 -13.22 3.83
C ASN A 171 -8.48 -11.75 3.65
N ILE A 172 -9.38 -10.79 3.91
CA ILE A 172 -9.00 -9.37 4.05
C ILE A 172 -8.84 -9.04 5.53
N GLU A 173 -7.66 -8.56 5.91
CA GLU A 173 -7.42 -8.03 7.25
C GLU A 173 -7.90 -6.57 7.30
N TYR A 174 -8.52 -6.18 8.42
CA TYR A 174 -8.95 -4.79 8.64
C TYR A 174 -8.43 -4.31 9.99
N ILE A 175 -7.65 -3.22 9.96
CA ILE A 175 -6.95 -2.69 11.13
C ILE A 175 -7.17 -1.18 11.19
N THR A 176 -7.48 -0.65 12.37
CA THR A 176 -7.49 0.80 12.61
C THR A 176 -6.10 1.28 12.96
N THR A 177 -5.64 2.38 12.38
CA THR A 177 -4.27 2.83 12.59
C THR A 177 -4.11 4.33 12.79
N SER A 178 -3.02 4.71 13.45
CA SER A 178 -2.50 6.06 13.58
C SER A 178 -0.99 6.07 13.38
N ILE A 179 -0.43 7.18 12.87
CA ILE A 179 1.02 7.39 12.88
C ILE A 179 1.55 7.79 14.27
N PHE A 180 0.66 8.07 15.23
CA PHE A 180 1.03 8.50 16.58
C PHE A 180 1.06 7.35 17.61
N ASP A 181 0.88 6.11 17.16
CA ASP A 181 0.96 4.90 17.99
C ASP A 181 1.60 3.73 17.22
N ASP A 182 1.73 2.56 17.86
CA ASP A 182 2.40 1.38 17.31
C ASP A 182 1.54 0.58 16.30
N SER A 183 0.28 0.98 16.08
CA SER A 183 -0.70 0.18 15.33
C SER A 183 -0.28 -0.15 13.89
N ILE A 184 0.46 0.76 13.23
CA ILE A 184 0.94 0.52 11.86
C ILE A 184 2.12 -0.45 11.87
N PHE A 185 3.04 -0.33 12.83
CA PHE A 185 4.15 -1.27 12.97
C PHE A 185 3.62 -2.68 13.22
N ASP A 186 2.62 -2.82 14.09
CA ASP A 186 1.95 -4.10 14.35
C ASP A 186 1.27 -4.66 13.10
N ALA A 187 0.55 -3.81 12.35
CA ALA A 187 -0.09 -4.21 11.09
C ALA A 187 0.93 -4.70 10.06
N VAL A 188 2.04 -3.99 9.90
CA VAL A 188 3.11 -4.36 8.97
C VAL A 188 3.78 -5.67 9.40
N ASN A 189 4.11 -5.82 10.68
CA ASN A 189 4.69 -7.04 11.22
C ASN A 189 3.77 -8.25 11.08
N GLN A 190 2.47 -8.10 11.35
CA GLN A 190 1.49 -9.17 11.16
C GLN A 190 1.43 -9.67 9.71
N VAL A 191 1.54 -8.74 8.76
CA VAL A 191 1.48 -9.05 7.33
C VAL A 191 2.78 -9.70 6.84
N ILE A 192 3.94 -9.24 7.33
CA ILE A 192 5.27 -9.71 6.90
C ILE A 192 5.72 -10.99 7.62
N ALA A 193 5.37 -11.20 8.90
CA ALA A 193 5.87 -12.31 9.71
C ALA A 193 5.15 -13.66 9.49
N LYS A 194 4.12 -13.70 8.64
CA LYS A 194 3.30 -14.88 8.32
C LYS A 194 3.39 -15.20 6.84
#